data_AF-A0A1Y4JQ59-F1
#
_entry.id   AF-A0A1Y4JQ59-F1
#
_cell.length_a   1.000
_cell.length_b   1.000
_cell.length_c   1.000
_cell.angle_alpha   90.00
_cell.angle_beta   90.00
_cell.angle_gamma   90.00
#
_symmetry.space_group_name_H-M   'P 1'
#
loop_
_entity.id
_entity.type
_entity.pdbx_description
1 polymer ?
#
loop_
_entity_poly.entity_id
_entity_poly.type
_entity_poly.pdbx_seq_one_letter_code
_entity_poly.pdbx_strand_id
1 'polypeptide(L)'
;MLSDKLNTVDYHWFLVCTKPGHETELCALIEREKGKIRNILEVYCPTHTKVYVRRGDNEQRQPFFDGYVFVLATQGALAEFLRDNDSGAYIWYNRKRTPDEKAVACIIPESQIRAFRDYNENYADKVIVLERSYTDYAFNAKMDEPNEIVRVVDGPLAGCEGYICRFHKKKGLVFRVQGIMPGSWLTVTYPNASDLHVIRLHNAEGDRLSIGTEKGRAVDLLVGILQGCGYRERTQPMLYELMEHLAADLSLEALCKYLQKQEEKALADRLAKLTTKEAELLINLARYEHDTPGYVKENWPRITFRPFLTPTSGIEMEEDKNEVELQHKDFAEIIRKVDITEEVYYPSRQEDGKTNTAYYAHIGMREEMGNLVFFANWDDFLREYFLTAGKANEKLVSGKVQKVRNEVTLTETEKLIESFRNYAPTLYKVLTEPDSAVKAVPNFKVGEELLNVFAIRSSAQEKEAAKDQLIKTCVRICKEINTTNHLAVWRRYLRTVWLHN
;
A
#
# COMPACT_ATOMS: atom_id res chain seq x y z
N MET A 1 -21.70 47.71 39.86
CA MET A 1 -20.88 46.49 39.74
C MET A 1 -20.85 46.10 38.27
N LEU A 2 -19.75 46.36 37.58
CA LEU A 2 -19.55 45.97 36.18
C LEU A 2 -19.25 44.46 36.16
N SER A 3 -20.14 43.67 35.55
CA SER A 3 -19.86 42.27 35.27
C SER A 3 -18.82 42.19 34.15
N ASP A 4 -17.71 41.53 34.47
CA ASP A 4 -16.59 41.31 33.58
C ASP A 4 -16.99 40.31 32.48
N LYS A 5 -17.31 40.83 31.29
CA LYS A 5 -17.85 40.07 30.14
C LYS A 5 -16.80 39.23 29.39
N LEU A 6 -15.61 39.05 29.94
CA LEU A 6 -14.50 38.31 29.32
C LEU A 6 -13.95 37.13 30.15
N ASN A 7 -14.47 36.88 31.36
CA ASN A 7 -14.13 35.68 32.11
C ASN A 7 -14.88 34.46 31.53
N THR A 8 -14.30 33.85 30.51
CA THR A 8 -14.59 32.45 30.19
C THR A 8 -14.15 31.61 31.38
N VAL A 9 -15.12 31.10 32.14
CA VAL A 9 -14.91 30.18 33.29
C VAL A 9 -14.40 28.79 32.85
N ASP A 10 -14.33 28.58 31.54
CA ASP A 10 -13.92 27.34 30.91
C ASP A 10 -12.39 27.22 30.83
N TYR A 11 -11.88 26.08 31.28
CA TYR A 11 -10.47 25.74 31.18
C TYR A 11 -10.10 25.35 29.76
N HIS A 12 -9.05 25.98 29.25
CA HIS A 12 -8.53 25.74 27.92
C HIS A 12 -7.00 25.68 27.95
N TRP A 13 -6.43 24.91 27.03
CA TRP A 13 -4.99 24.95 26.77
C TRP A 13 -4.66 26.17 25.92
N PHE A 14 -3.95 27.13 26.51
CA PHE A 14 -3.46 28.30 25.82
C PHE A 14 -2.01 28.11 25.38
N LEU A 15 -1.69 28.60 24.19
CA LEU A 15 -0.31 28.76 23.74
C LEU A 15 0.27 30.07 24.29
N VAL A 16 1.33 29.98 25.09
CA VAL A 16 2.09 31.11 25.63
C VAL A 16 3.44 31.17 24.93
N CYS A 17 3.80 32.37 24.46
CA CYS A 17 5.07 32.64 23.82
C CYS A 17 6.01 33.28 24.83
N THR A 18 7.28 32.85 24.82
CA THR A 18 8.37 33.42 25.61
C THR A 18 9.63 33.53 24.74
N LYS A 19 10.72 34.07 25.30
CA LYS A 19 12.00 34.11 24.61
C LYS A 19 12.53 32.68 24.40
N PRO A 20 13.01 32.35 23.18
CA PRO A 20 13.69 31.09 22.91
C PRO A 20 14.75 30.75 23.98
N GLY A 21 14.67 29.57 24.57
CA GLY A 21 15.53 29.06 25.64
C GLY A 21 15.10 29.39 27.07
N HIS A 22 14.00 30.14 27.27
CA HIS A 22 13.47 30.50 28.60
C HIS A 22 12.18 29.74 28.98
N GLU A 23 11.80 28.72 28.22
CA GLU A 23 10.53 27.99 28.39
C GLU A 23 10.51 27.24 29.73
N THR A 24 11.65 26.64 30.12
CA THR A 24 11.76 25.89 31.39
C THR A 24 11.65 26.83 32.59
N GLU A 25 12.20 28.05 32.49
CA GLU A 25 12.12 29.07 33.54
C GLU A 25 10.66 29.54 33.73
N LEU A 26 9.96 29.81 32.63
CA LEU A 26 8.54 30.18 32.66
C LEU A 26 7.68 29.03 33.22
N CYS A 27 7.92 27.79 32.82
CA CYS A 27 7.20 26.64 33.35
C CYS A 27 7.41 26.46 34.86
N ALA A 28 8.65 26.60 35.34
CA ALA A 28 8.97 26.52 36.77
C ALA A 28 8.30 27.66 37.56
N LEU A 29 8.25 28.87 36.99
CA LEU A 29 7.55 30.01 37.57
C LEU A 29 6.04 29.75 37.70
N ILE A 30 5.41 29.24 36.64
CA ILE A 30 3.98 28.90 36.63
C ILE A 30 3.68 27.81 37.66
N GLU A 31 4.46 26.71 37.69
CA GLU A 31 4.27 25.62 38.65
C GLU A 31 4.39 26.09 40.11
N ARG A 32 5.31 27.01 40.39
CA ARG A 32 5.49 27.56 41.74
C ARG A 32 4.33 28.45 42.19
N GLU A 33 3.81 29.28 41.28
CA GLU A 33 2.84 30.33 41.63
C GLU A 33 1.36 29.90 41.40
N LYS A 34 1.10 28.83 40.64
CA LYS A 34 -0.28 28.40 40.29
C LYS A 34 -1.16 28.15 41.51
N GLY A 35 -0.59 27.68 42.62
CA GLY A 35 -1.32 27.45 43.87
C GLY A 35 -1.86 28.73 44.53
N LYS A 36 -1.29 29.90 44.22
CA LYS A 36 -1.70 31.20 44.79
C LYS A 36 -2.75 31.90 43.95
N ILE A 37 -2.65 31.82 42.62
CA ILE A 37 -3.51 32.56 41.68
C ILE A 37 -4.83 31.81 41.43
N ARG A 38 -4.84 30.48 41.62
CA ARG A 38 -5.97 29.58 41.29
C ARG A 38 -6.33 29.67 39.79
N ASN A 39 -7.14 28.74 39.29
CA ASN A 39 -7.56 28.68 37.88
C ASN A 39 -6.44 28.52 36.82
N ILE A 40 -5.24 28.12 37.24
CA ILE A 40 -4.17 27.57 36.41
C ILE A 40 -3.92 26.14 36.90
N LEU A 41 -4.09 25.14 36.04
CA LEU A 41 -4.07 23.73 36.43
C LEU A 41 -2.75 23.06 36.05
N GLU A 42 -2.36 23.18 34.79
CA GLU A 42 -1.20 22.49 34.21
C GLU A 42 -0.39 23.43 33.33
N VAL A 43 0.92 23.19 33.30
CA VAL A 43 1.82 23.78 32.30
C VAL A 43 2.66 22.67 31.67
N TYR A 44 2.95 22.82 30.37
CA TYR A 44 3.70 21.86 29.59
C TYR A 44 4.70 22.55 28.66
N CYS A 45 5.93 22.02 28.65
CA CYS A 45 7.08 22.51 27.88
C CYS A 45 7.56 21.44 26.89
N PRO A 46 7.40 21.64 25.56
CA PRO A 46 7.76 20.62 24.57
C PRO A 46 9.25 20.60 24.20
N THR A 47 10.13 20.10 25.07
CA THR A 47 11.60 20.19 24.88
C THR A 47 12.27 19.00 24.19
N HIS A 48 11.55 17.88 24.01
CA HIS A 48 12.13 16.60 23.57
C HIS A 48 12.29 16.49 22.05
N THR A 49 11.39 17.07 21.25
CA THR A 49 11.54 17.13 19.80
C THR A 49 12.68 18.08 19.44
N LYS A 50 13.76 17.54 18.86
CA LYS A 50 14.96 18.32 18.48
C LYS A 50 15.27 18.20 17.00
N VAL A 51 15.61 19.32 16.38
CA VAL A 51 16.09 19.38 14.99
C VAL A 51 17.55 19.81 14.94
N TYR A 52 18.23 19.46 13.86
CA TYR A 52 19.57 19.96 13.57
C TYR A 52 19.47 21.37 12.99
N VAL A 53 20.07 22.33 13.67
CA VAL A 53 20.16 23.71 13.23
C VAL A 53 21.61 23.97 12.85
N ARG A 54 21.85 24.33 11.59
CA ARG A 54 23.18 24.67 11.09
C ARG A 54 23.39 26.18 11.21
N ARG A 55 24.40 26.59 11.99
CA ARG A 55 24.88 27.98 12.06
C ARG A 55 26.35 28.02 11.62
N GLY A 56 26.57 28.37 10.36
CA GLY A 56 27.91 28.30 9.74
C GLY A 56 28.39 26.85 9.63
N ASP A 57 29.58 26.57 10.17
CA ASP A 57 30.18 25.23 10.19
C ASP A 57 29.74 24.39 11.40
N ASN A 58 29.02 24.97 12.35
CA ASN A 58 28.54 24.25 13.53
C ASN A 58 27.10 23.76 13.34
N GLU A 59 26.91 22.46 13.53
CA GLU A 59 25.60 21.81 13.56
C GLU A 59 25.24 21.47 15.01
N GLN A 60 24.12 21.99 15.51
CA GLN A 60 23.67 21.77 16.89
C GLN A 60 22.23 21.25 16.90
N ARG A 61 21.92 20.33 17.82
CA ARG A 61 20.54 19.90 18.06
C ARG A 61 19.84 20.87 19.01
N GLN A 62 18.80 21.55 18.53
CA GLN A 62 18.00 22.48 19.31
C GLN A 62 16.54 22.01 19.39
N PRO A 63 15.79 22.32 20.46
CA PRO A 63 14.35 22.08 20.52
C PRO A 63 13.66 22.66 19.30
N PHE A 64 12.76 21.90 18.69
CA PHE A 64 12.03 22.32 17.50
C PHE A 64 10.95 23.35 17.84
N PHE A 65 10.34 23.25 19.03
CA PHE A 65 9.29 24.15 19.51
C PHE A 65 9.85 25.17 20.50
N ASP A 66 10.88 25.87 20.06
CA ASP A 66 11.54 26.91 20.86
C ASP A 66 10.64 28.14 21.02
N GLY A 67 10.61 28.72 22.23
CA GLY A 67 9.79 29.88 22.58
C GLY A 67 8.33 29.60 22.96
N TYR A 68 7.92 28.34 23.11
CA TYR A 68 6.51 27.97 23.33
C TYR A 68 6.26 27.20 24.63
N VAL A 69 5.22 27.58 25.36
CA VAL A 69 4.72 26.92 26.57
C VAL A 69 3.20 26.74 26.47
N PHE A 70 2.68 25.58 26.86
CA PHE A 70 1.24 25.33 26.90
C PHE A 70 0.73 25.41 28.33
N VAL A 71 -0.36 26.14 28.56
CA VAL A 71 -0.92 26.32 29.91
C VAL A 71 -2.42 26.03 29.91
N LEU A 72 -2.85 25.09 30.75
CA LEU A 72 -4.25 24.80 31.01
C LEU A 72 -4.78 25.74 32.09
N ALA A 73 -5.60 26.72 31.70
CA ALA A 73 -6.08 27.76 32.61
C ALA A 73 -7.42 28.35 32.15
N THR A 74 -7.97 29.27 32.94
CA THR A 74 -8.91 30.29 32.42
C THR A 74 -8.13 31.48 31.87
N GLN A 75 -8.67 32.14 30.83
CA GLN A 75 -7.94 33.21 30.13
C GLN A 75 -7.60 34.39 31.06
N GLY A 76 -8.53 34.78 31.93
CA GLY A 76 -8.34 35.90 32.86
C GLY A 76 -7.19 35.65 33.84
N ALA A 77 -7.16 34.47 34.46
CA ALA A 77 -6.11 34.11 35.43
C ALA A 77 -4.72 34.04 34.78
N LEU A 78 -4.62 33.50 33.57
CA LEU A 78 -3.36 33.44 32.84
C LEU A 78 -2.87 34.84 32.43
N ALA A 79 -3.76 35.72 31.96
CA ALA A 79 -3.40 37.08 31.58
C ALA A 79 -2.94 37.92 32.78
N GLU A 80 -3.60 37.77 33.94
CA GLU A 80 -3.19 38.40 35.20
C GLU A 80 -1.83 37.88 35.66
N PHE A 81 -1.61 36.57 35.66
CA PHE A 81 -0.33 35.97 36.01
C PHE A 81 0.83 36.52 35.16
N LEU A 82 0.70 36.50 33.83
CA LEU A 82 1.76 36.93 32.93
C LEU A 82 2.09 38.42 33.12
N ARG A 83 1.06 39.28 33.23
CA ARG A 83 1.26 40.72 33.46
C ARG A 83 2.03 41.00 34.75
N ASP A 84 1.74 40.26 35.83
CA ASP A 84 2.27 40.55 37.16
C ASP A 84 3.62 39.85 37.43
N ASN A 85 3.95 38.79 36.68
CA ASN A 85 5.12 37.94 36.97
C ASN A 85 6.16 37.84 35.83
N ASP A 86 5.80 38.09 34.56
CA ASP A 86 6.74 38.00 33.43
C ASP A 86 6.39 38.97 32.29
N SER A 87 7.13 40.08 32.18
CA SER A 87 6.94 41.09 31.13
C SER A 87 7.33 40.64 29.71
N GLY A 88 8.01 39.48 29.58
CA GLY A 88 8.50 38.96 28.31
C GLY A 88 7.59 37.91 27.67
N ALA A 89 6.66 37.32 28.43
CA ALA A 89 5.78 36.26 27.98
C ALA A 89 4.36 36.75 27.69
N TYR A 90 3.72 36.20 26.67
CA TYR A 90 2.36 36.61 26.28
C TYR A 90 1.52 35.45 25.71
N ILE A 91 0.21 35.53 25.87
CA ILE A 91 -0.74 34.58 25.25
C ILE A 91 -0.76 34.82 23.74
N TRP A 92 -0.61 33.77 22.94
CA TRP A 92 -0.75 33.86 21.50
C TRP A 92 -2.20 34.08 21.09
N TYR A 93 -2.45 35.09 20.26
CA TYR A 93 -3.76 35.37 19.68
C TYR A 93 -3.78 35.03 18.20
N ASN A 94 -4.87 34.40 17.74
CA ASN A 94 -5.06 34.09 16.34
C ASN A 94 -5.12 35.37 15.49
N ARG A 95 -4.56 35.28 14.27
CA ARG A 95 -4.61 36.40 13.32
C ARG A 95 -6.05 36.71 12.96
N LYS A 96 -6.44 37.98 13.12
CA LYS A 96 -7.73 38.49 12.67
C LYS A 96 -7.85 38.34 11.14
N ARG A 97 -8.98 37.83 10.66
CA ARG A 97 -9.27 37.71 9.22
C ARG A 97 -9.89 38.99 8.67
N THR A 98 -10.60 39.73 9.52
CA THR A 98 -11.17 41.05 9.19
C THR A 98 -10.82 42.08 10.27
N PRO A 99 -10.83 43.38 9.95
CA PRO A 99 -10.57 44.44 10.94
C PRO A 99 -11.55 44.43 12.12
N ASP A 100 -12.80 44.04 11.87
CA ASP A 100 -13.91 44.04 12.84
C ASP A 100 -13.91 42.83 13.78
N GLU A 101 -13.13 41.79 13.46
CA GLU A 101 -12.98 40.63 14.32
C GLU A 101 -12.22 40.97 15.61
N LYS A 102 -12.69 40.43 16.73
CA LYS A 102 -11.96 40.47 17.99
C LYS A 102 -10.81 39.47 17.93
N ALA A 103 -9.67 39.84 18.52
CA ALA A 103 -8.57 38.90 18.67
C ALA A 103 -9.00 37.80 19.64
N VAL A 104 -8.87 36.53 19.22
CA VAL A 104 -9.22 35.37 20.03
C VAL A 104 -7.94 34.64 20.41
N ALA A 105 -7.79 34.29 21.68
CA ALA A 105 -6.65 33.52 22.16
C ALA A 105 -6.58 32.17 21.42
N CYS A 106 -5.38 31.70 21.11
CA CYS A 106 -5.20 30.39 20.51
C CYS A 106 -5.41 29.32 21.57
N ILE A 107 -6.51 28.60 21.40
CA ILE A 107 -6.92 27.48 22.23
C ILE A 107 -6.56 26.18 21.52
N ILE A 108 -5.83 25.31 22.20
CA ILE A 108 -5.49 23.98 21.71
C ILE A 108 -6.53 22.99 22.24
N PRO A 109 -7.18 22.18 21.37
CA PRO A 109 -8.09 21.14 21.84
C PRO A 109 -7.38 20.12 22.74
N GLU A 110 -8.07 19.65 23.79
CA GLU A 110 -7.56 18.64 24.73
C GLU A 110 -7.08 17.36 24.01
N SER A 111 -7.82 16.89 23.01
CA SER A 111 -7.41 15.73 22.20
C SER A 111 -6.10 15.97 21.45
N GLN A 112 -5.89 17.20 20.95
CA GLN A 112 -4.71 17.55 20.20
C GLN A 112 -3.48 17.69 21.10
N ILE A 113 -3.59 18.43 22.21
CA ILE A 113 -2.47 18.59 23.15
C ILE A 113 -2.05 17.24 23.75
N ARG A 114 -3.01 16.34 24.01
CA ARG A 114 -2.71 14.99 24.48
C ARG A 114 -1.91 14.19 23.46
N ALA A 115 -2.34 14.19 22.19
CA ALA A 115 -1.62 13.52 21.12
C ALA A 115 -0.23 14.13 20.87
N PHE A 116 -0.12 15.46 20.93
CA PHE A 116 1.15 16.17 20.78
C PHE A 116 2.11 15.88 21.95
N ARG A 117 1.61 15.87 23.19
CA ARG A 117 2.39 15.48 24.39
C ARG A 117 2.88 14.05 24.25
N ASP A 118 1.99 13.11 23.92
CA ASP A 118 2.37 11.71 23.72
C ASP A 118 3.48 11.56 22.68
N TYR A 119 3.34 12.22 21.52
CA TYR A 119 4.39 12.28 20.50
C TYR A 119 5.73 12.80 21.05
N ASN A 120 5.71 13.99 21.64
CA ASN A 120 6.93 14.67 22.06
C ASN A 120 7.64 13.91 23.19
N GLU A 121 6.89 13.34 24.14
CA GLU A 121 7.47 12.63 25.29
C GLU A 121 7.95 11.21 24.94
N ASN A 122 7.27 10.50 24.04
CA ASN A 122 7.51 9.06 23.84
C ASN A 122 8.18 8.70 22.50
N TYR A 123 8.18 9.60 21.52
CA TYR A 123 8.58 9.29 20.13
C TYR A 123 9.58 10.26 19.51
N ALA A 124 9.78 11.43 20.10
CA ALA A 124 10.65 12.48 19.56
C ALA A 124 12.10 12.03 19.29
N ASP A 125 12.61 11.06 20.06
CA ASP A 125 13.94 10.48 19.90
C ASP A 125 14.02 9.37 18.84
N LYS A 126 12.87 8.79 18.47
CA LYS A 126 12.74 7.68 17.52
C LYS A 126 12.47 8.13 16.09
N VAL A 127 12.08 9.40 15.90
CA VAL A 127 11.65 9.95 14.62
C VAL A 127 12.43 11.21 14.26
N ILE A 128 12.44 11.55 12.97
CA ILE A 128 13.09 12.74 12.44
C ILE A 128 12.03 13.62 11.80
N VAL A 129 11.95 14.89 12.21
CA VAL A 129 11.06 15.89 11.59
C VAL A 129 11.57 16.21 10.18
N LEU A 130 10.68 16.22 9.20
CA LEU A 130 10.98 16.49 7.80
C LEU A 130 10.51 17.89 7.42
N GLU A 131 11.28 18.57 6.56
CA GLU A 131 10.96 19.91 6.08
C GLU A 131 9.83 19.93 5.03
N ARG A 132 9.75 18.88 4.20
CA ARG A 132 8.73 18.78 3.14
C ARG A 132 7.37 18.38 3.70
N SER A 133 6.32 18.75 2.98
CA SER A 133 4.96 18.39 3.34
C SER A 133 4.76 16.87 3.21
N TYR A 134 3.83 16.31 3.97
CA TYR A 134 3.56 14.87 3.93
C TYR A 134 3.16 14.39 2.53
N THR A 135 2.40 15.19 1.79
CA THR A 135 1.95 14.89 0.42
C THR A 135 3.10 14.79 -0.58
N ASP A 136 4.23 15.48 -0.35
CA ASP A 136 5.41 15.38 -1.20
C ASP A 136 6.05 13.98 -1.19
N TYR A 137 5.72 13.16 -0.18
CA TYR A 137 6.23 11.81 -0.02
C TYR A 137 5.30 10.74 -0.62
N ALA A 138 4.14 11.12 -1.15
CA ALA A 138 3.28 10.19 -1.89
C ALA A 138 3.98 9.66 -3.16
N PHE A 139 4.90 10.44 -3.75
CA PHE A 139 5.64 10.10 -4.95
C PHE A 139 7.15 10.13 -4.72
N ASN A 140 7.87 9.26 -5.40
CA ASN A 140 9.33 9.26 -5.42
C ASN A 140 9.82 10.26 -6.46
N ALA A 141 10.29 11.43 -6.00
CA ALA A 141 10.78 12.52 -6.84
C ALA A 141 11.90 12.13 -7.85
N LYS A 142 12.57 10.98 -7.69
CA LYS A 142 13.59 10.52 -8.66
C LYS A 142 13.06 9.61 -9.76
N MET A 143 12.03 8.83 -9.45
CA MET A 143 11.50 7.79 -10.34
C MET A 143 10.11 8.14 -10.89
N ASP A 144 9.50 9.21 -10.38
CA ASP A 144 8.11 9.58 -10.65
C ASP A 144 7.11 8.43 -10.40
N GLU A 145 7.47 7.52 -9.49
CA GLU A 145 6.64 6.39 -9.08
C GLU A 145 6.01 6.67 -7.71
N PRO A 146 4.75 6.26 -7.46
CA PRO A 146 4.15 6.29 -6.14
C PRO A 146 4.97 5.49 -5.11
N ASN A 147 5.14 6.03 -3.91
CA ASN A 147 5.73 5.29 -2.79
C ASN A 147 4.72 4.29 -2.20
N GLU A 148 5.22 3.18 -1.63
CA GLU A 148 4.36 2.20 -0.96
C GLU A 148 3.74 2.84 0.28
N ILE A 149 2.41 2.81 0.39
CA ILE A 149 1.71 3.21 1.60
C ILE A 149 1.46 1.99 2.50
N VAL A 150 1.66 2.16 3.80
CA VAL A 150 1.52 1.11 4.79
C VAL A 150 0.86 1.63 6.06
N ARG A 151 0.29 0.70 6.84
CA ARG A 151 -0.21 0.93 8.20
C ARG A 151 0.54 0.04 9.17
N VAL A 152 0.97 0.59 10.30
CA VAL A 152 1.62 -0.17 11.37
C VAL A 152 0.58 -1.00 12.12
N VAL A 153 0.86 -2.28 12.32
CA VAL A 153 -0.06 -3.25 12.92
C VAL A 153 0.03 -3.22 14.44
N ASP A 154 1.25 -3.17 14.98
CA ASP A 154 1.51 -3.31 16.40
C ASP A 154 2.64 -2.40 16.90
N GLY A 155 2.83 -2.39 18.22
CA GLY A 155 3.83 -1.58 18.89
C GLY A 155 3.41 -0.11 19.06
N PRO A 156 4.37 0.76 19.39
CA PRO A 156 4.10 2.15 19.76
C PRO A 156 3.47 3.00 18.65
N LEU A 157 3.70 2.63 17.38
CA LEU A 157 3.14 3.34 16.23
C LEU A 157 1.91 2.63 15.66
N ALA A 158 1.29 1.68 16.38
CA ALA A 158 0.15 0.93 15.88
C ALA A 158 -0.99 1.85 15.39
N GLY A 159 -1.51 1.56 14.20
CA GLY A 159 -2.50 2.38 13.51
C GLY A 159 -1.94 3.57 12.76
N CYS A 160 -0.64 3.91 12.90
CA CYS A 160 -0.04 4.96 12.09
C CYS A 160 0.09 4.53 10.63
N GLU A 161 -0.35 5.40 9.74
CA GLU A 161 -0.26 5.25 8.29
C GLU A 161 0.80 6.16 7.71
N GLY A 162 1.49 5.68 6.67
CA GLY A 162 2.57 6.43 6.09
C GLY A 162 3.17 5.82 4.84
N TYR A 163 4.06 6.57 4.20
CA TYR A 163 4.77 6.17 3.00
C TYR A 163 6.13 5.55 3.34
N ILE A 164 6.47 4.45 2.69
CA ILE A 164 7.81 3.89 2.71
C ILE A 164 8.69 4.67 1.76
N CYS A 165 9.57 5.50 2.31
CA CYS A 165 10.51 6.31 1.55
C CYS A 165 11.94 5.84 1.79
N ARG A 166 12.82 6.04 0.80
CA ARG A 166 14.26 5.76 0.96
C ARG A 166 15.05 7.01 1.28
N PHE A 167 15.65 7.03 2.46
CA PHE A 167 16.60 8.04 2.89
C PHE A 167 17.98 7.39 3.03
N HIS A 168 18.99 7.90 2.33
CA HIS A 168 20.38 7.38 2.40
C HIS A 168 20.46 5.84 2.24
N LYS A 169 19.73 5.28 1.27
CA LYS A 169 19.59 3.84 0.99
C LYS A 169 18.84 3.00 2.04
N LYS A 170 18.43 3.58 3.17
CA LYS A 170 17.58 2.93 4.19
C LYS A 170 16.11 3.23 3.94
N LYS A 171 15.23 2.28 4.25
CA LYS A 171 13.77 2.46 4.17
C LYS A 171 13.26 3.04 5.49
N GLY A 172 12.68 4.23 5.44
CA GLY A 172 11.97 4.84 6.56
C GLY A 172 10.46 4.89 6.31
N LEU A 173 9.69 4.96 7.38
CA LEU A 173 8.25 5.23 7.33
C LEU A 173 8.03 6.72 7.51
N VAL A 174 7.45 7.41 6.54
CA VAL A 174 7.07 8.83 6.64
C VAL A 174 5.60 8.91 7.01
N PHE A 175 5.26 9.57 8.10
CA PHE A 175 3.88 9.71 8.60
C PHE A 175 3.66 11.08 9.23
N ARG A 176 2.43 11.35 9.67
CA ARG A 176 2.04 12.61 10.30
C ARG A 176 1.79 12.47 11.79
N VAL A 177 2.17 13.51 12.53
CA VAL A 177 1.85 13.66 13.95
C VAL A 177 1.24 15.04 14.19
N GLN A 178 0.43 15.16 15.25
CA GLN A 178 -0.20 16.43 15.61
C GLN A 178 0.86 17.49 15.90
N GLY A 179 0.68 18.68 15.33
CA GLY A 179 1.54 19.84 15.56
C GLY A 179 1.07 20.71 16.73
N ILE A 180 1.80 21.80 16.98
CA ILE A 180 1.55 22.73 18.10
C ILE A 180 0.31 23.60 17.94
N MET A 181 -0.09 23.93 16.70
CA MET A 181 -1.21 24.81 16.41
C MET A 181 -2.47 24.02 16.08
N PRO A 182 -3.69 24.52 16.39
CA PRO A 182 -4.92 23.81 16.09
C PRO A 182 -5.02 23.40 14.61
N GLY A 183 -5.18 22.10 14.37
CA GLY A 183 -5.24 21.53 13.01
C GLY A 183 -3.92 21.51 12.23
N SER A 184 -2.79 21.86 12.87
CA SER A 184 -1.45 21.72 12.27
C SER A 184 -0.88 20.32 12.45
N TRP A 185 0.01 19.94 11.54
CA TRP A 185 0.61 18.61 11.52
C TRP A 185 2.07 18.70 11.15
N LEU A 186 2.86 17.75 11.64
CA LEU A 186 4.27 17.61 11.32
C LEU A 186 4.47 16.37 10.50
N THR A 187 5.28 16.49 9.45
CA THR A 187 5.77 15.35 8.70
C THR A 187 6.99 14.79 9.43
N VAL A 188 6.97 13.52 9.78
CA VAL A 188 8.07 12.85 10.48
C VAL A 188 8.44 11.55 9.78
N THR A 189 9.67 11.09 9.96
CA THR A 189 10.08 9.76 9.53
C THR A 189 10.61 8.90 10.68
N TYR A 190 10.14 7.66 10.74
CA TYR A 190 10.79 6.59 11.49
C TYR A 190 11.91 5.99 10.60
N PRO A 191 13.20 6.10 10.97
CA PRO A 191 14.31 5.83 10.06
C PRO A 191 14.44 4.39 9.54
N ASN A 192 13.90 3.39 10.26
CA ASN A 192 14.00 1.98 9.87
C ASN A 192 12.64 1.29 9.87
N ALA A 193 11.90 1.41 8.76
CA ALA A 193 10.61 0.78 8.60
C ALA A 193 10.65 -0.76 8.72
N SER A 194 11.82 -1.38 8.57
CA SER A 194 11.97 -2.84 8.69
C SER A 194 11.80 -3.34 10.12
N ASP A 195 11.84 -2.47 11.12
CA ASP A 195 11.63 -2.82 12.53
C ASP A 195 10.15 -2.78 12.92
N LEU A 196 9.31 -2.25 12.04
CA LEU A 196 7.88 -2.15 12.23
C LEU A 196 7.18 -3.33 11.55
N HIS A 197 6.22 -3.91 12.24
CA HIS A 197 5.26 -4.79 11.60
C HIS A 197 4.20 -3.93 10.91
N VAL A 198 4.19 -3.95 9.58
CA VAL A 198 3.28 -3.12 8.78
C VAL A 198 2.53 -3.96 7.76
N ILE A 199 1.31 -3.53 7.47
CA ILE A 199 0.51 -4.01 6.35
C ILE A 199 0.50 -2.96 5.24
N ARG A 200 0.55 -3.41 4.00
CA ARG A 200 0.46 -2.55 2.83
C ARG A 200 -0.99 -2.16 2.58
N LEU A 201 -1.22 -0.88 2.33
CA LEU A 201 -2.50 -0.35 1.84
C LEU A 201 -2.42 -0.16 0.33
N HIS A 202 -3.56 -0.26 -0.34
CA HIS A 202 -3.66 0.07 -1.76
C HIS A 202 -3.88 1.57 -1.94
N ASN A 203 -3.02 2.24 -2.71
CA ASN A 203 -3.25 3.63 -3.05
C ASN A 203 -4.35 3.72 -4.12
N ALA A 204 -5.52 4.24 -3.74
CA ALA A 204 -6.67 4.36 -4.63
C ALA A 204 -6.46 5.38 -5.77
N GLU A 205 -5.47 6.27 -5.66
CA GLU A 205 -5.18 7.34 -6.63
C GLU A 205 -3.96 7.03 -7.51
N GLY A 206 -3.37 5.84 -7.37
CA GLY A 206 -2.22 5.40 -8.16
C GLY A 206 -1.31 4.48 -7.35
N ASP A 207 -1.61 3.18 -7.34
CA ASP A 207 -0.77 2.19 -6.68
C ASP A 207 0.32 1.66 -7.61
N ARG A 208 1.51 1.45 -7.04
CA ARG A 208 2.68 0.91 -7.75
C ARG A 208 2.44 -0.49 -8.31
N LEU A 209 1.51 -1.24 -7.71
CA LEU A 209 1.15 -2.57 -8.19
C LEU A 209 0.37 -2.51 -9.51
N SER A 210 -0.64 -1.63 -9.60
CA SER A 210 -1.46 -1.41 -10.80
C SER A 210 -0.62 -0.93 -11.99
N ILE A 211 0.38 -0.07 -11.75
CA ILE A 211 1.37 0.34 -12.78
C ILE A 211 2.23 -0.85 -13.19
N GLY A 212 2.71 -1.64 -12.21
CA GLY A 212 3.60 -2.77 -12.45
C GLY A 212 2.96 -3.94 -13.22
N THR A 213 1.63 -3.99 -13.32
CA THR A 213 0.86 -5.02 -14.04
C THR A 213 0.25 -4.53 -15.34
N GLU A 214 0.33 -3.22 -15.66
CA GLU A 214 -0.36 -2.60 -16.80
C GLU A 214 -0.13 -3.33 -18.12
N LYS A 215 1.13 -3.59 -18.49
CA LYS A 215 1.48 -4.32 -19.72
C LYS A 215 0.97 -5.76 -19.72
N GLY A 216 1.05 -6.44 -18.58
CA GLY A 216 0.50 -7.79 -18.42
C GLY A 216 -1.02 -7.81 -18.57
N ARG A 217 -1.72 -6.81 -18.03
CA ARG A 217 -3.17 -6.63 -18.22
C ARG A 217 -3.52 -6.39 -19.69
N ALA A 218 -2.72 -5.61 -20.41
CA ALA A 218 -2.93 -5.34 -21.84
C ALA A 218 -2.85 -6.62 -22.67
N VAL A 219 -1.79 -7.41 -22.46
CA VAL A 219 -1.63 -8.71 -23.12
C VAL A 219 -2.75 -9.66 -22.74
N ASP A 220 -3.05 -9.78 -21.45
CA ASP A 220 -4.10 -10.66 -20.94
C ASP A 220 -5.50 -10.32 -21.46
N LEU A 221 -5.82 -9.03 -21.60
CA LEU A 221 -7.06 -8.56 -22.22
C LEU A 221 -7.18 -9.06 -23.67
N LEU A 222 -6.14 -8.86 -24.50
CA LEU A 222 -6.14 -9.33 -25.89
C LEU A 222 -6.21 -10.85 -25.96
N VAL A 223 -5.42 -11.56 -25.14
CA VAL A 223 -5.43 -13.02 -25.07
C VAL A 223 -6.82 -13.53 -24.70
N GLY A 224 -7.47 -12.93 -23.70
CA GLY A 224 -8.82 -13.29 -23.28
C GLY A 224 -9.85 -13.09 -24.40
N ILE A 225 -9.76 -11.98 -25.14
CA ILE A 225 -10.64 -11.71 -26.30
C ILE A 225 -10.40 -12.74 -27.41
N LEU A 226 -9.14 -13.02 -27.75
CA LEU A 226 -8.78 -14.00 -28.77
C LEU A 226 -9.24 -15.41 -28.41
N GLN A 227 -9.06 -15.81 -27.16
CA GLN A 227 -9.55 -17.09 -26.66
C GLN A 227 -11.09 -17.15 -26.70
N GLY A 228 -11.77 -16.08 -26.30
CA GLY A 228 -13.23 -15.94 -26.38
C GLY A 228 -13.78 -15.98 -27.80
N CYS A 229 -13.03 -15.46 -28.78
CA CYS A 229 -13.35 -15.55 -30.20
C CYS A 229 -12.99 -16.92 -30.82
N GLY A 230 -12.40 -17.83 -30.06
CA GLY A 230 -12.14 -19.21 -30.49
C GLY A 230 -10.86 -19.41 -31.30
N TYR A 231 -9.88 -18.50 -31.23
CA TYR A 231 -8.62 -18.63 -31.99
C TYR A 231 -7.75 -19.83 -31.55
N ARG A 232 -7.92 -20.34 -30.32
CA ARG A 232 -7.23 -21.54 -29.80
C ARG A 232 -5.72 -21.48 -30.05
N GLU A 233 -5.13 -22.41 -30.80
CA GLU A 233 -3.70 -22.43 -31.14
C GLU A 233 -3.23 -21.20 -31.93
N ARG A 234 -4.15 -20.51 -32.63
CA ARG A 234 -3.86 -19.23 -33.33
C ARG A 234 -3.83 -18.02 -32.40
N THR A 235 -4.14 -18.17 -31.10
CA THR A 235 -4.17 -17.05 -30.15
C THR A 235 -2.83 -16.32 -30.08
N GLN A 236 -1.73 -17.05 -29.92
CA GLN A 236 -0.40 -16.46 -29.81
C GLN A 236 0.07 -15.74 -31.08
N PRO A 237 0.04 -16.35 -32.28
CA PRO A 237 0.44 -15.64 -33.50
C PRO A 237 -0.48 -14.45 -33.79
N MET A 238 -1.78 -14.56 -33.52
CA MET A 238 -2.73 -13.46 -33.69
C MET A 238 -2.44 -12.30 -32.72
N LEU A 239 -2.10 -12.58 -31.46
CA LEU A 239 -1.67 -11.52 -30.53
C LEU A 239 -0.51 -10.71 -31.11
N TYR A 240 0.52 -11.40 -31.61
CA TYR A 240 1.69 -10.73 -32.17
C TYR A 240 1.35 -9.91 -33.40
N GLU A 241 0.51 -10.44 -34.30
CA GLU A 241 0.03 -9.72 -35.48
C GLU A 241 -0.74 -8.44 -35.11
N LEU A 242 -1.67 -8.53 -34.14
CA LEU A 242 -2.42 -7.37 -33.67
C LEU A 242 -1.52 -6.31 -33.04
N MET A 243 -0.53 -6.73 -32.25
CA MET A 243 0.41 -5.81 -31.61
C MET A 243 1.34 -5.14 -32.62
N GLU A 244 1.82 -5.87 -33.63
CA GLU A 244 2.61 -5.29 -34.74
C GLU A 244 1.78 -4.28 -35.54
N HIS A 245 0.51 -4.59 -35.81
CA HIS A 245 -0.38 -3.67 -36.53
C HIS A 245 -0.63 -2.39 -35.72
N LEU A 246 -0.94 -2.51 -34.43
CA LEU A 246 -1.17 -1.36 -33.55
C LEU A 246 0.11 -0.54 -33.32
N ALA A 247 1.27 -1.19 -33.26
CA ALA A 247 2.55 -0.49 -33.16
C ALA A 247 2.87 0.31 -34.43
N ALA A 248 2.40 -0.12 -35.60
CA ALA A 248 2.55 0.61 -36.86
C ALA A 248 1.54 1.76 -37.00
N ASP A 249 0.29 1.55 -36.57
CA ASP A 249 -0.78 2.55 -36.53
C ASP A 249 -1.58 2.42 -35.23
N LEU A 250 -1.44 3.39 -34.33
CA LEU A 250 -2.09 3.42 -33.00
C LEU A 250 -3.62 3.61 -33.06
N SER A 251 -4.24 3.40 -34.21
CA SER A 251 -5.69 3.50 -34.43
C SER A 251 -6.38 2.15 -34.28
N LEU A 252 -7.06 1.96 -33.14
CA LEU A 252 -7.97 0.81 -32.95
C LEU A 252 -9.09 0.77 -33.99
N GLU A 253 -9.57 1.92 -34.48
CA GLU A 253 -10.58 1.96 -35.53
C GLU A 253 -10.03 1.43 -36.86
N ALA A 254 -8.79 1.78 -37.21
CA ALA A 254 -8.13 1.26 -38.40
C ALA A 254 -7.93 -0.26 -38.30
N LEU A 255 -7.49 -0.75 -37.14
CA LEU A 255 -7.38 -2.18 -36.86
C LEU A 255 -8.72 -2.91 -37.03
N CYS A 256 -9.81 -2.38 -36.46
CA CYS A 256 -11.14 -2.98 -36.61
C CYS A 256 -11.58 -3.05 -38.08
N LYS A 257 -11.33 -2.00 -38.87
CA LYS A 257 -11.62 -2.00 -40.31
C LYS A 257 -10.76 -3.00 -41.08
N TYR A 258 -9.49 -3.15 -40.68
CA TYR A 258 -8.60 -4.17 -41.25
C TYR A 258 -9.13 -5.58 -40.97
N LEU A 259 -9.48 -5.89 -39.73
CA LEU A 259 -10.03 -7.20 -39.33
C LEU A 259 -11.34 -7.52 -40.03
N GLN A 260 -12.24 -6.53 -40.19
CA GLN A 260 -13.48 -6.71 -40.97
C GLN A 260 -13.21 -7.10 -42.42
N LYS A 261 -12.16 -6.56 -43.05
CA LYS A 261 -11.74 -6.92 -44.41
C LYS A 261 -11.13 -8.32 -44.50
N GLN A 262 -10.50 -8.79 -43.42
CA GLN A 262 -9.96 -10.16 -43.31
C GLN A 262 -11.03 -11.19 -42.88
N GLU A 263 -12.30 -10.81 -42.87
CA GLU A 263 -13.43 -11.66 -42.44
C GLU A 263 -13.40 -12.06 -40.94
N GLU A 264 -12.53 -11.44 -40.13
CA GLU A 264 -12.39 -11.66 -38.68
C GLU A 264 -13.41 -10.80 -37.88
N LYS A 265 -14.69 -10.91 -38.24
CA LYS A 265 -15.78 -10.04 -37.75
C LYS A 265 -15.98 -10.10 -36.23
N ALA A 266 -15.97 -11.30 -35.65
CA ALA A 266 -16.18 -11.48 -34.21
C ALA A 266 -15.11 -10.77 -33.38
N LEU A 267 -13.85 -10.81 -33.83
CA LEU A 267 -12.74 -10.11 -33.17
C LEU A 267 -12.88 -8.58 -33.31
N ALA A 268 -13.18 -8.10 -34.51
CA ALA A 268 -13.41 -6.67 -34.75
C ALA A 268 -14.55 -6.12 -33.88
N ASP A 269 -15.66 -6.84 -33.77
CA ASP A 269 -16.81 -6.46 -32.95
C ASP A 269 -16.48 -6.44 -31.45
N ARG A 270 -15.64 -7.37 -30.97
CA ARG A 270 -15.18 -7.39 -29.58
C ARG A 270 -14.23 -6.25 -29.27
N LEU A 271 -13.29 -5.94 -30.16
CA LEU A 271 -12.37 -4.80 -30.01
C LEU A 271 -13.10 -3.45 -30.07
N ALA A 272 -14.15 -3.34 -30.88
CA ALA A 272 -14.97 -2.13 -30.96
C ALA A 272 -15.79 -1.85 -29.68
N LYS A 273 -16.01 -2.86 -28.84
CA LYS A 273 -16.74 -2.75 -27.56
C LYS A 273 -15.84 -2.47 -26.36
N LEU A 274 -14.53 -2.32 -26.55
CA LEU A 274 -13.62 -1.99 -25.46
C LEU A 274 -14.02 -0.67 -24.80
N THR A 275 -13.94 -0.63 -23.46
CA THR A 275 -14.08 0.62 -22.72
C THR A 275 -12.89 1.55 -22.99
N THR A 276 -13.05 2.84 -22.69
CA THR A 276 -11.95 3.82 -22.86
C THR A 276 -10.68 3.39 -22.12
N LYS A 277 -10.80 2.87 -20.89
CA LYS A 277 -9.66 2.40 -20.09
C LYS A 277 -8.97 1.19 -20.71
N GLU A 278 -9.74 0.24 -21.23
CA GLU A 278 -9.19 -0.93 -21.91
C GLU A 278 -8.51 -0.56 -23.23
N ALA A 279 -9.09 0.36 -23.99
CA ALA A 279 -8.47 0.88 -25.21
C ALA A 279 -7.15 1.61 -24.90
N GLU A 280 -7.11 2.47 -23.88
CA GLU A 280 -5.90 3.14 -23.41
C GLU A 280 -4.80 2.13 -23.04
N LEU A 281 -5.17 1.06 -22.32
CA LEU A 281 -4.26 -0.01 -21.93
C LEU A 281 -3.57 -0.66 -23.14
N LEU A 282 -4.34 -0.96 -24.20
CA LEU A 282 -3.80 -1.54 -25.43
C LEU A 282 -2.92 -0.55 -26.20
N ILE A 283 -3.35 0.70 -26.32
CA ILE A 283 -2.59 1.74 -27.00
C ILE A 283 -1.27 2.04 -26.27
N ASN A 284 -1.25 2.02 -24.94
CA ASN A 284 -0.03 2.18 -24.16
C ASN A 284 0.97 1.04 -24.42
N LEU A 285 0.50 -0.21 -24.49
CA LEU A 285 1.34 -1.34 -24.87
C LEU A 285 1.83 -1.21 -26.31
N ALA A 286 0.97 -0.81 -27.25
CA ALA A 286 1.33 -0.65 -28.66
C ALA A 286 2.37 0.47 -28.88
N ARG A 287 2.25 1.59 -28.16
CA ARG A 287 3.29 2.63 -28.13
C ARG A 287 4.62 2.08 -27.64
N TYR A 288 4.59 1.28 -26.57
CA TYR A 288 5.80 0.68 -26.04
C TYR A 288 6.43 -0.33 -27.02
N GLU A 289 5.61 -1.13 -27.70
CA GLU A 289 6.06 -2.04 -28.77
C GLU A 289 6.63 -1.27 -29.97
N HIS A 290 6.05 -0.12 -30.33
CA HIS A 290 6.60 0.77 -31.37
C HIS A 290 8.00 1.29 -31.00
N ASP A 291 8.14 1.78 -29.76
CA ASP A 291 9.41 2.34 -29.27
C ASP A 291 10.45 1.23 -28.96
N THR A 292 9.98 0.01 -28.67
CA THR A 292 10.80 -1.16 -28.34
C THR A 292 10.33 -2.39 -29.13
N PRO A 293 10.62 -2.48 -30.44
CA PRO A 293 10.14 -3.57 -31.29
C PRO A 293 10.59 -4.95 -30.80
N GLY A 294 9.65 -5.88 -30.71
CA GLY A 294 9.88 -7.25 -30.22
C GLY A 294 9.58 -7.44 -28.73
N TYR A 295 9.27 -6.38 -27.99
CA TYR A 295 9.04 -6.45 -26.55
C TYR A 295 7.97 -7.46 -26.15
N VAL A 296 6.81 -7.46 -26.82
CA VAL A 296 5.71 -8.40 -26.53
C VAL A 296 6.15 -9.85 -26.78
N LYS A 297 6.86 -10.12 -27.89
CA LYS A 297 7.34 -11.47 -28.22
C LYS A 297 8.38 -11.98 -27.21
N GLU A 298 9.28 -11.11 -26.76
CA GLU A 298 10.31 -11.46 -25.78
C GLU A 298 9.74 -11.74 -24.39
N ASN A 299 8.73 -10.96 -23.96
CA ASN A 299 8.17 -11.06 -22.60
C ASN A 299 7.02 -12.05 -22.48
N TRP A 300 6.29 -12.32 -23.58
CA TRP A 300 5.24 -13.35 -23.64
C TRP A 300 5.52 -14.33 -24.78
N PRO A 301 6.62 -15.09 -24.73
CA PRO A 301 7.01 -16.02 -25.79
C PRO A 301 6.09 -17.25 -25.86
N ARG A 302 5.26 -17.48 -24.84
CA ARG A 302 4.31 -18.61 -24.74
C ARG A 302 3.06 -18.18 -24.01
N ILE A 303 1.90 -18.50 -24.59
CA ILE A 303 0.59 -18.17 -24.02
C ILE A 303 -0.27 -19.43 -23.98
N THR A 304 0.06 -20.30 -23.02
CA THR A 304 -0.59 -21.61 -22.86
C THR A 304 -1.87 -21.50 -22.03
N PHE A 305 -1.80 -20.77 -20.93
CA PHE A 305 -2.90 -20.62 -19.98
C PHE A 305 -2.76 -19.26 -19.28
N ARG A 306 -3.86 -18.52 -19.12
CA ARG A 306 -3.82 -17.17 -18.53
C ARG A 306 -3.38 -17.21 -17.07
N PRO A 307 -2.83 -16.11 -16.52
CA PRO A 307 -2.55 -15.98 -15.10
C PRO A 307 -3.76 -16.35 -14.24
N PHE A 308 -3.50 -16.88 -13.03
CA PHE A 308 -4.58 -17.32 -12.14
C PHE A 308 -5.65 -16.25 -11.92
N LEU A 309 -5.28 -14.98 -11.70
CA LEU A 309 -6.21 -13.93 -11.29
C LEU A 309 -6.05 -12.68 -12.16
N THR A 310 -7.05 -12.40 -12.99
CA THR A 310 -7.02 -11.33 -13.99
C THR A 310 -8.17 -10.34 -13.78
N PRO A 311 -8.08 -9.10 -14.31
CA PRO A 311 -9.15 -8.10 -14.14
C PRO A 311 -10.31 -8.30 -15.12
N THR A 312 -10.18 -9.17 -16.12
CA THR A 312 -11.17 -9.38 -17.18
C THR A 312 -11.35 -10.87 -17.46
N SER A 313 -12.60 -11.31 -17.64
CA SER A 313 -12.88 -12.68 -18.08
C SER A 313 -12.41 -12.94 -19.51
N GLY A 314 -12.26 -11.90 -20.35
CA GLY A 314 -12.03 -12.03 -21.79
C GLY A 314 -13.27 -12.44 -22.61
N ILE A 315 -14.31 -12.93 -21.93
CA ILE A 315 -15.55 -13.46 -22.52
C ILE A 315 -16.75 -12.77 -21.88
N GLU A 316 -17.78 -12.47 -22.68
CA GLU A 316 -19.07 -12.00 -22.14
C GLU A 316 -19.66 -13.08 -21.23
N MET A 317 -19.95 -12.70 -19.98
CA MET A 317 -20.65 -13.56 -19.01
C MET A 317 -22.09 -13.07 -18.91
N GLU A 318 -23.05 -13.99 -18.87
CA GLU A 318 -24.45 -13.66 -18.61
C GLU A 318 -24.59 -13.01 -17.22
N GLU A 319 -25.48 -12.02 -17.06
CA GLU A 319 -25.59 -11.20 -15.84
C GLU A 319 -25.79 -12.03 -14.56
N ASP A 320 -26.45 -13.18 -14.65
CA ASP A 320 -26.73 -14.08 -13.52
C ASP A 320 -25.68 -15.18 -13.32
N LYS A 321 -24.66 -15.27 -14.19
CA LYS A 321 -23.63 -16.30 -14.13
C LYS A 321 -22.30 -15.73 -13.65
N ASN A 322 -21.78 -16.31 -12.57
CA ASN A 322 -20.45 -16.00 -12.04
C ASN A 322 -19.35 -16.91 -12.60
N GLU A 323 -19.67 -17.80 -13.54
CA GLU A 323 -18.74 -18.76 -14.11
C GLU A 323 -19.03 -18.99 -15.60
N VAL A 324 -17.96 -19.16 -16.39
CA VAL A 324 -18.02 -19.61 -17.78
C VAL A 324 -16.94 -20.66 -18.02
N GLU A 325 -17.24 -21.63 -18.89
CA GLU A 325 -16.31 -22.69 -19.28
C GLU A 325 -15.86 -22.48 -20.73
N LEU A 326 -14.55 -22.48 -20.96
CA LEU A 326 -13.92 -22.38 -22.27
C LEU A 326 -13.17 -23.68 -22.57
N GLN A 327 -13.43 -24.27 -23.74
CA GLN A 327 -12.75 -25.50 -24.16
C GLN A 327 -11.42 -25.19 -24.85
N HIS A 328 -10.32 -25.67 -24.28
CA HIS A 328 -9.02 -25.75 -24.94
C HIS A 328 -8.82 -27.14 -25.52
N LYS A 329 -7.70 -27.35 -26.23
CA LYS A 329 -7.38 -28.64 -26.84
C LYS A 329 -7.17 -29.75 -25.81
N ASP A 330 -6.45 -29.43 -24.74
CA ASP A 330 -5.94 -30.42 -23.79
C ASP A 330 -6.61 -30.34 -22.40
N PHE A 331 -7.44 -29.33 -22.17
CA PHE A 331 -8.15 -29.11 -20.91
C PHE A 331 -9.36 -28.19 -21.12
N ALA A 332 -10.26 -28.17 -20.15
CA ALA A 332 -11.31 -27.16 -20.05
C ALA A 332 -10.88 -26.06 -19.07
N GLU A 333 -11.04 -24.80 -19.43
CA GLU A 333 -10.80 -23.67 -18.54
C GLU A 333 -12.13 -23.20 -17.94
N ILE A 334 -12.15 -23.07 -16.62
CA ILE A 334 -13.24 -22.51 -15.85
C ILE A 334 -12.80 -21.11 -15.41
N ILE A 335 -13.53 -20.09 -15.87
CA ILE A 335 -13.30 -18.70 -15.50
C ILE A 335 -14.39 -18.30 -14.50
N ARG A 336 -13.99 -18.08 -13.25
CA ARG A 336 -14.91 -17.75 -12.15
C ARG A 336 -14.67 -16.34 -11.64
N LYS A 337 -15.73 -15.54 -11.56
CA LYS A 337 -15.70 -14.22 -10.90
C LYS A 337 -15.42 -14.39 -9.41
N VAL A 338 -14.47 -13.61 -8.88
CA VAL A 338 -14.09 -13.56 -7.48
C VAL A 338 -14.02 -12.11 -7.03
N ASP A 339 -14.79 -11.77 -6.01
CA ASP A 339 -14.72 -10.45 -5.39
C ASP A 339 -13.65 -10.42 -4.29
N ILE A 340 -12.72 -9.47 -4.42
CA ILE A 340 -11.62 -9.28 -3.49
C ILE A 340 -11.79 -7.92 -2.83
N THR A 341 -12.04 -7.94 -1.52
CA THR A 341 -11.98 -6.74 -0.69
C THR A 341 -10.54 -6.40 -0.34
N GLU A 342 -10.15 -5.17 -0.66
CA GLU A 342 -8.81 -4.64 -0.47
C GLU A 342 -8.88 -3.39 0.42
N GLU A 343 -7.96 -3.26 1.36
CA GLU A 343 -7.82 -2.03 2.16
C GLU A 343 -7.14 -0.97 1.29
N VAL A 344 -7.84 0.14 1.10
CA VAL A 344 -7.37 1.26 0.28
C VAL A 344 -7.17 2.49 1.14
N TYR A 345 -6.22 3.32 0.74
CA TYR A 345 -6.03 4.67 1.27
C TYR A 345 -6.17 5.66 0.12
N TYR A 346 -6.87 6.77 0.38
CA TYR A 346 -7.06 7.87 -0.56
C TYR A 346 -6.13 9.04 -0.19
N PRO A 347 -4.96 9.21 -0.84
CA PRO A 347 -4.00 10.26 -0.48
C PRO A 347 -4.56 11.68 -0.47
N SER A 348 -5.37 12.05 -1.46
CA SER A 348 -5.95 13.40 -1.55
C SER A 348 -6.91 13.71 -0.42
N ARG A 349 -7.62 12.70 0.08
CA ARG A 349 -8.62 12.81 1.16
C ARG A 349 -8.09 12.47 2.53
N GLN A 350 -6.97 11.74 2.59
CA GLN A 350 -6.36 11.19 3.81
C GLN A 350 -7.33 10.30 4.58
N GLU A 351 -8.03 9.45 3.85
CA GLU A 351 -9.07 8.57 4.39
C GLU A 351 -8.79 7.12 4.02
N ASP A 352 -9.05 6.25 4.99
CA ASP A 352 -9.14 4.82 4.81
C ASP A 352 -10.43 4.44 4.10
N GLY A 353 -10.34 3.39 3.28
CA GLY A 353 -11.49 2.78 2.66
C GLY A 353 -11.30 1.29 2.47
N LYS A 354 -12.38 0.66 2.00
CA LYS A 354 -12.34 -0.69 1.46
C LYS A 354 -12.92 -0.62 0.07
N THR A 355 -12.19 -1.16 -0.89
CA THR A 355 -12.72 -1.34 -2.24
C THR A 355 -12.98 -2.82 -2.45
N ASN A 356 -14.06 -3.14 -3.14
CA ASN A 356 -14.34 -4.50 -3.56
C ASN A 356 -14.10 -4.58 -5.06
N THR A 357 -12.99 -5.22 -5.46
CA THR A 357 -12.60 -5.35 -6.85
C THR A 357 -12.99 -6.73 -7.34
N ALA A 358 -13.72 -6.79 -8.46
CA ALA A 358 -13.99 -8.04 -9.14
C ALA A 358 -12.76 -8.46 -9.96
N TYR A 359 -12.33 -9.70 -9.76
CA TYR A 359 -11.33 -10.36 -10.58
C TYR A 359 -11.89 -11.68 -11.12
N TYR A 360 -11.18 -12.31 -12.04
CA TYR A 360 -11.55 -13.57 -12.65
C TYR A 360 -10.46 -14.60 -12.39
N ALA A 361 -10.85 -15.67 -11.69
CA ALA A 361 -10.00 -16.82 -11.40
C ALA A 361 -10.04 -17.81 -12.56
N HIS A 362 -8.87 -18.11 -13.13
CA HIS A 362 -8.68 -19.03 -14.24
C HIS A 362 -8.24 -20.40 -13.72
N ILE A 363 -9.10 -21.41 -13.87
CA ILE A 363 -8.87 -22.78 -13.40
C ILE A 363 -8.93 -23.76 -14.56
N GLY A 364 -7.83 -24.47 -14.82
CA GLY A 364 -7.82 -25.60 -15.74
C GLY A 364 -8.41 -26.84 -15.09
N MET A 365 -9.19 -27.60 -15.85
CA MET A 365 -9.79 -28.87 -15.47
C MET A 365 -9.46 -29.92 -16.51
N ARG A 366 -8.98 -31.08 -16.06
CA ARG A 366 -8.81 -32.26 -16.90
C ARG A 366 -9.15 -33.53 -16.13
N GLU A 367 -9.40 -34.61 -16.85
CA GLU A 367 -9.59 -35.93 -16.26
C GLU A 367 -8.29 -36.75 -16.36
N GLU A 368 -7.91 -37.41 -15.27
CA GLU A 368 -6.72 -38.25 -15.18
C GLU A 368 -7.07 -39.52 -14.40
N MET A 369 -7.03 -40.66 -15.09
CA MET A 369 -7.30 -42.00 -14.50
C MET A 369 -8.63 -42.07 -13.72
N GLY A 370 -9.69 -41.43 -14.23
CA GLY A 370 -11.03 -41.41 -13.62
C GLY A 370 -11.19 -40.40 -12.47
N ASN A 371 -10.16 -39.59 -12.18
CA ASN A 371 -10.25 -38.47 -11.24
C ASN A 371 -10.17 -37.14 -11.98
N LEU A 372 -10.77 -36.10 -11.40
CA LEU A 372 -10.63 -34.74 -11.89
C LEU A 372 -9.39 -34.10 -11.29
N VAL A 373 -8.64 -33.37 -12.11
CA VAL A 373 -7.52 -32.55 -11.69
C VAL A 373 -7.83 -31.11 -12.03
N PHE A 374 -7.90 -30.27 -11.00
CA PHE A 374 -8.00 -28.82 -11.14
C PHE A 374 -6.63 -28.20 -10.93
N PHE A 375 -6.27 -27.22 -11.74
CA PHE A 375 -4.99 -26.52 -11.65
C PHE A 375 -5.10 -25.04 -11.98
N ALA A 376 -4.22 -24.24 -11.40
CA ALA A 376 -4.12 -22.80 -11.63
C ALA A 376 -2.71 -22.44 -12.09
N ASN A 377 -2.59 -21.57 -13.10
CA ASN A 377 -1.30 -21.13 -13.60
C ASN A 377 -0.58 -20.22 -12.58
N TRP A 378 0.56 -20.70 -12.08
CA TRP A 378 1.46 -19.99 -11.18
C TRP A 378 2.91 -20.02 -11.71
N ASP A 379 3.08 -20.15 -13.02
CA ASP A 379 4.32 -20.64 -13.63
C ASP A 379 5.56 -19.85 -13.21
N ASP A 380 5.58 -18.54 -13.48
CA ASP A 380 6.74 -17.70 -13.15
C ASP A 380 7.02 -17.65 -11.65
N PHE A 381 5.98 -17.58 -10.81
CA PHE A 381 6.16 -17.51 -9.36
C PHE A 381 6.77 -18.81 -8.82
N LEU A 382 6.20 -19.96 -9.21
CA LEU A 382 6.65 -21.25 -8.73
C LEU A 382 7.97 -21.68 -9.34
N ARG A 383 8.27 -21.30 -10.59
CA ARG A 383 9.58 -21.52 -11.22
C ARG A 383 10.70 -20.93 -10.35
N GLU A 384 10.55 -19.68 -9.93
CA GLU A 384 11.55 -18.97 -9.13
C GLU A 384 11.64 -19.54 -7.70
N TYR A 385 10.50 -20.01 -7.16
CA TYR A 385 10.50 -20.79 -5.93
C TYR A 385 11.28 -22.09 -6.04
N PHE A 386 11.04 -22.90 -7.09
CA PHE A 386 11.71 -24.18 -7.28
C PHE A 386 13.21 -24.03 -7.59
N LEU A 387 13.63 -22.90 -8.16
CA LEU A 387 15.03 -22.54 -8.31
C LEU A 387 15.69 -22.11 -6.98
N THR A 388 14.90 -21.73 -5.97
CA THR A 388 15.41 -21.32 -4.67
C THR A 388 15.72 -22.54 -3.81
N ALA A 389 17.02 -22.82 -3.59
CA ALA A 389 17.51 -24.01 -2.89
C ALA A 389 18.40 -23.69 -1.67
N GLY A 390 18.75 -24.74 -0.90
CA GLY A 390 19.67 -24.67 0.24
C GLY A 390 19.21 -23.71 1.34
N LYS A 391 20.16 -22.99 1.97
CA LYS A 391 19.89 -22.04 3.06
C LYS A 391 18.88 -20.95 2.71
N ALA A 392 18.81 -20.56 1.44
CA ALA A 392 17.84 -19.57 0.98
C ALA A 392 16.41 -20.12 1.06
N ASN A 393 16.21 -21.37 0.62
CA ASN A 393 14.93 -22.07 0.78
C ASN A 393 14.60 -22.32 2.25
N GLU A 394 15.57 -22.82 3.03
CA GLU A 394 15.41 -23.06 4.47
C GLU A 394 14.96 -21.79 5.20
N LYS A 395 15.51 -20.62 4.86
CA LYS A 395 15.07 -19.34 5.42
C LYS A 395 13.59 -19.06 5.11
N LEU A 396 13.14 -19.37 3.89
CA LEU A 396 11.77 -19.11 3.45
C LEU A 396 10.73 -20.03 4.09
N VAL A 397 11.06 -21.31 4.29
CA VAL A 397 10.10 -22.29 4.82
C VAL A 397 10.30 -22.61 6.31
N SER A 398 11.51 -22.50 6.84
CA SER A 398 11.85 -22.86 8.23
C SER A 398 12.18 -21.66 9.12
N GLY A 399 12.42 -20.48 8.56
CA GLY A 399 12.75 -19.27 9.30
C GLY A 399 11.58 -18.77 10.17
N LYS A 400 11.76 -18.78 11.50
CA LYS A 400 10.81 -18.21 12.48
C LYS A 400 11.29 -16.86 13.00
N VAL A 401 12.38 -16.87 13.76
CA VAL A 401 12.88 -15.69 14.48
C VAL A 401 14.39 -15.64 14.36
N GLN A 402 14.92 -14.43 14.23
CA GLN A 402 16.34 -14.13 14.25
C GLN A 402 16.62 -13.22 15.45
N LYS A 403 17.63 -13.58 16.25
CA LYS A 403 18.13 -12.68 17.29
C LYS A 403 18.92 -11.55 16.65
N VAL A 404 18.52 -10.32 16.93
CA VAL A 404 19.20 -9.11 16.45
C VAL A 404 19.65 -8.33 17.68
N ARG A 405 20.92 -7.90 17.69
CA ARG A 405 21.42 -7.04 18.75
C ARG A 405 21.06 -5.59 18.40
N ASN A 406 20.33 -4.93 19.29
CA ASN A 406 20.08 -3.51 19.16
C ASN A 406 21.40 -2.76 19.45
N GLU A 407 21.95 -2.05 18.47
CA GLU A 407 23.23 -1.34 18.61
C GLU A 407 23.17 -0.19 19.62
N VAL A 408 21.97 0.34 19.90
CA VAL A 408 21.75 1.48 20.81
C VAL A 408 21.58 1.01 22.26
N THR A 409 20.76 -0.03 22.49
CA THR A 409 20.48 -0.53 23.84
C THR A 409 21.35 -1.73 24.25
N LEU A 410 22.16 -2.26 23.32
CA LEU A 410 22.99 -3.46 23.46
C LEU A 410 22.24 -4.74 23.85
N THR A 411 20.90 -4.70 23.83
CA THR A 411 20.01 -5.83 24.16
C THR A 411 19.73 -6.71 22.93
N GLU A 412 19.58 -8.02 23.15
CA GLU A 412 19.10 -8.94 22.11
C GLU A 412 17.57 -8.82 22.01
N THR A 413 17.08 -8.51 20.82
CA THR A 413 15.66 -8.56 20.49
C THR A 413 15.39 -9.62 19.43
N GLU A 414 14.24 -10.27 19.53
CA GLU A 414 13.77 -11.24 18.56
C GLU A 414 13.08 -10.52 17.41
N LYS A 415 13.53 -10.76 16.18
CA LYS A 415 12.94 -10.23 14.95
C LYS A 415 12.42 -11.36 14.08
N LEU A 416 11.19 -11.25 13.57
CA LEU A 416 10.65 -12.23 12.64
C LEU A 416 11.49 -12.27 11.35
N ILE A 417 11.77 -13.48 10.88
CA ILE A 417 12.46 -13.70 9.60
C ILE A 417 11.47 -13.46 8.46
N GLU A 418 11.92 -12.79 7.40
CA GLU A 418 11.19 -12.64 6.14
C GLU A 418 11.02 -14.00 5.44
N SER A 419 9.99 -14.76 5.85
CA SER A 419 9.71 -16.13 5.44
C SER A 419 8.24 -16.29 5.04
N PHE A 420 7.94 -17.30 4.21
CA PHE A 420 6.55 -17.67 3.91
C PHE A 420 5.83 -18.13 5.16
N ARG A 421 6.53 -18.81 6.07
CA ARG A 421 5.92 -19.25 7.33
C ARG A 421 5.32 -18.11 8.14
N ASN A 422 6.01 -16.97 8.20
CA ASN A 422 5.59 -15.82 9.00
C ASN A 422 4.60 -14.92 8.25
N TYR A 423 4.78 -14.74 6.94
CA TYR A 423 4.08 -13.69 6.17
C TYR A 423 3.18 -14.22 5.03
N ALA A 424 3.25 -15.51 4.71
CA ALA A 424 2.37 -16.19 3.76
C ALA A 424 2.06 -17.63 4.21
N PRO A 425 1.43 -17.80 5.40
CA PRO A 425 1.26 -19.10 6.02
C PRO A 425 0.49 -20.09 5.15
N THR A 426 -0.45 -19.65 4.32
CA THR A 426 -1.18 -20.53 3.40
C THR A 426 -0.25 -21.08 2.32
N LEU A 427 0.62 -20.22 1.77
CA LEU A 427 1.64 -20.66 0.82
C LEU A 427 2.59 -21.66 1.47
N TYR A 428 3.08 -21.34 2.67
CA TYR A 428 3.94 -22.23 3.43
C TYR A 428 3.32 -23.63 3.60
N LYS A 429 2.04 -23.72 3.96
CA LYS A 429 1.34 -25.00 4.10
C LYS A 429 1.27 -25.77 2.79
N VAL A 430 0.85 -25.11 1.71
CA VAL A 430 0.76 -25.73 0.38
C VAL A 430 2.11 -26.25 -0.12
N LEU A 431 3.20 -25.57 0.23
CA LEU A 431 4.57 -25.95 -0.16
C LEU A 431 5.19 -27.04 0.71
N THR A 432 4.80 -27.17 1.98
CA THR A 432 5.55 -27.99 2.95
C THR A 432 4.75 -29.09 3.63
N GLU A 433 3.43 -28.98 3.72
CA GLU A 433 2.60 -29.98 4.41
C GLU A 433 2.25 -31.13 3.45
N PRO A 434 2.61 -32.38 3.75
CA PRO A 434 2.27 -33.54 2.92
C PRO A 434 0.77 -33.78 2.77
N ASP A 435 -0.04 -33.30 3.72
CA ASP A 435 -1.50 -33.51 3.73
C ASP A 435 -2.30 -32.33 3.16
N SER A 436 -1.64 -31.23 2.74
CA SER A 436 -2.34 -30.14 2.05
C SER A 436 -3.03 -30.66 0.78
N ALA A 437 -4.34 -30.45 0.65
CA ALA A 437 -5.09 -30.90 -0.52
C ALA A 437 -4.65 -30.21 -1.82
N VAL A 438 -4.27 -28.93 -1.72
CA VAL A 438 -3.66 -28.18 -2.83
C VAL A 438 -2.15 -28.38 -2.74
N LYS A 439 -1.52 -28.71 -3.88
CA LYS A 439 -0.08 -28.93 -4.01
C LYS A 439 0.53 -28.02 -5.05
N ALA A 440 1.75 -27.56 -4.80
CA ALA A 440 2.61 -27.04 -5.86
C ALA A 440 3.14 -28.21 -6.70
N VAL A 441 2.89 -28.18 -8.00
CA VAL A 441 3.33 -29.22 -8.93
C VAL A 441 4.25 -28.59 -9.98
N PRO A 442 5.56 -28.88 -9.96
CA PRO A 442 6.47 -28.41 -10.99
C PRO A 442 6.28 -29.18 -12.29
N ASN A 443 6.56 -28.54 -13.42
CA ASN A 443 6.57 -29.17 -14.75
C ASN A 443 5.28 -29.96 -15.06
N PHE A 444 4.13 -29.43 -14.65
CA PHE A 444 2.83 -30.00 -14.93
C PHE A 444 2.53 -29.92 -16.43
N LYS A 445 2.36 -31.08 -17.07
CA LYS A 445 2.14 -31.17 -18.52
C LYS A 445 0.74 -30.67 -18.88
N VAL A 446 0.64 -29.66 -19.73
CA VAL A 446 -0.60 -29.13 -20.32
C VAL A 446 -0.43 -29.15 -21.84
N GLY A 447 -1.00 -30.18 -22.49
CA GLY A 447 -0.66 -30.46 -23.89
C GLY A 447 0.82 -30.81 -24.03
N GLU A 448 1.53 -30.14 -24.94
CA GLU A 448 2.99 -30.28 -25.11
C GLU A 448 3.81 -29.33 -24.23
N GLU A 449 3.15 -28.42 -23.51
CA GLU A 449 3.81 -27.42 -22.66
C GLU A 449 3.92 -27.89 -21.21
N LEU A 450 4.88 -27.33 -20.48
CA LEU A 450 5.11 -27.58 -19.05
C LEU A 450 4.86 -26.30 -18.26
N LEU A 451 4.01 -26.36 -17.25
CA LEU A 451 3.69 -25.24 -16.36
C LEU A 451 3.95 -25.61 -14.91
N ASN A 452 4.37 -24.64 -14.10
CA ASN A 452 4.37 -24.78 -12.65
C ASN A 452 3.01 -24.31 -12.10
N VAL A 453 2.27 -25.21 -11.45
CA VAL A 453 0.88 -24.96 -11.08
C VAL A 453 0.62 -25.24 -9.60
N PHE A 454 -0.42 -24.63 -9.06
CA PHE A 454 -1.12 -25.22 -7.91
C PHE A 454 -2.21 -26.13 -8.43
N ALA A 455 -2.27 -27.36 -7.91
CA ALA A 455 -3.25 -28.36 -8.32
C ALA A 455 -3.92 -29.05 -7.14
N ILE A 456 -5.16 -29.50 -7.36
CA ILE A 456 -5.93 -30.36 -6.46
C ILE A 456 -6.55 -31.49 -7.28
N ARG A 457 -6.57 -32.69 -6.71
CA ARG A 457 -7.23 -33.87 -7.29
C ARG A 457 -8.53 -34.13 -6.55
N SER A 458 -9.58 -34.52 -7.27
CA SER A 458 -10.86 -34.88 -6.65
C SER A 458 -11.60 -35.95 -7.44
N SER A 459 -12.53 -36.60 -6.75
CA SER A 459 -13.54 -37.42 -7.40
C SER A 459 -14.54 -36.55 -8.17
N ALA A 460 -15.26 -37.14 -9.13
CA ALA A 460 -16.32 -36.44 -9.85
C ALA A 460 -17.44 -35.92 -8.92
N GLN A 461 -17.68 -36.59 -7.79
CA GLN A 461 -18.69 -36.20 -6.80
C GLN A 461 -18.29 -34.95 -6.00
N GLU A 462 -16.99 -34.67 -5.88
CA GLU A 462 -16.43 -33.55 -5.10
C GLU A 462 -15.93 -32.41 -6.01
N LYS A 463 -16.36 -32.40 -7.28
CA LYS A 463 -15.96 -31.44 -8.32
C LYS A 463 -15.98 -29.98 -7.82
N GLU A 464 -17.13 -29.53 -7.33
CA GLU A 464 -17.31 -28.13 -6.91
C GLU A 464 -16.52 -27.81 -5.64
N ALA A 465 -16.47 -28.73 -4.67
CA ALA A 465 -15.73 -28.53 -3.42
C ALA A 465 -14.22 -28.37 -3.67
N ALA A 466 -13.66 -29.19 -4.56
CA ALA A 466 -12.24 -29.13 -4.92
C ALA A 466 -11.88 -27.83 -5.67
N LYS A 467 -12.71 -27.44 -6.65
CA LYS A 467 -12.57 -26.16 -7.36
C LYS A 467 -12.62 -24.98 -6.40
N ASP A 468 -13.63 -24.93 -5.51
CA ASP A 468 -13.76 -23.92 -4.48
C ASP A 468 -12.52 -23.84 -3.58
N GLN A 469 -12.02 -25.01 -3.15
CA GLN A 469 -10.86 -25.10 -2.29
C GLN A 469 -9.60 -24.58 -2.97
N LEU A 470 -9.38 -24.91 -4.25
CA LEU A 470 -8.26 -24.38 -5.03
C LEU A 470 -8.33 -22.86 -5.14
N ILE A 471 -9.48 -22.31 -5.55
CA ILE A 471 -9.68 -20.86 -5.70
C ILE A 471 -9.46 -20.14 -4.36
N LYS A 472 -10.11 -20.61 -3.28
CA LYS A 472 -9.98 -20.00 -1.95
C LYS A 472 -8.52 -20.03 -1.46
N THR A 473 -7.81 -21.13 -1.69
CA THR A 473 -6.40 -21.26 -1.31
C THR A 473 -5.53 -20.29 -2.09
N CYS A 474 -5.64 -20.26 -3.42
CA CYS A 474 -4.83 -19.39 -4.28
C CYS A 474 -5.13 -17.90 -4.02
N VAL A 475 -6.40 -17.51 -3.87
CA VAL A 475 -6.78 -16.12 -3.52
C VAL A 475 -6.20 -15.72 -2.16
N ARG A 476 -6.23 -16.63 -1.18
CA ARG A 476 -5.64 -16.36 0.14
C ARG A 476 -4.13 -16.18 0.06
N ILE A 477 -3.43 -17.00 -0.73
CA ILE A 477 -1.99 -16.84 -0.98
C ILE A 477 -1.71 -15.47 -1.60
N CYS A 478 -2.47 -15.08 -2.63
CA CYS A 478 -2.35 -13.76 -3.27
C CYS A 478 -2.50 -12.63 -2.25
N LYS A 479 -3.53 -12.69 -1.40
CA LYS A 479 -3.78 -11.68 -0.34
C LYS A 479 -2.64 -11.62 0.68
N GLU A 480 -2.19 -12.75 1.19
CA GLU A 480 -1.12 -12.81 2.19
C GLU A 480 0.19 -12.20 1.64
N ILE A 481 0.60 -12.58 0.43
CA ILE A 481 1.82 -12.05 -0.19
C ILE A 481 1.68 -10.56 -0.54
N ASN A 482 0.52 -10.13 -1.04
CA ASN A 482 0.30 -8.75 -1.46
C ASN A 482 0.28 -7.76 -0.27
N THR A 483 -0.26 -8.18 0.87
CA THR A 483 -0.44 -7.32 2.06
C THR A 483 0.83 -7.16 2.90
N THR A 484 1.78 -8.10 2.85
CA THR A 484 3.03 -7.98 3.61
C THR A 484 4.06 -7.13 2.86
N ASN A 485 4.86 -6.30 3.56
CA ASN A 485 6.01 -5.60 2.97
C ASN A 485 7.30 -6.46 3.00
N HIS A 486 7.33 -7.55 3.78
CA HIS A 486 8.50 -8.39 4.05
C HIS A 486 8.87 -9.36 2.92
N LEU A 487 7.92 -9.72 2.05
CA LEU A 487 8.14 -10.65 0.93
C LEU A 487 8.34 -9.92 -0.41
N ALA A 488 9.16 -8.87 -0.45
CA ALA A 488 9.26 -7.97 -1.60
C ALA A 488 9.64 -8.65 -2.93
N VAL A 489 10.56 -9.62 -2.90
CA VAL A 489 10.94 -10.41 -4.08
C VAL A 489 9.76 -11.24 -4.59
N TRP A 490 9.02 -11.88 -3.69
CA TRP A 490 7.87 -12.71 -4.05
C TRP A 490 6.67 -11.89 -4.53
N ARG A 491 6.47 -10.68 -3.98
CA ARG A 491 5.49 -9.71 -4.52
C ARG A 491 5.79 -9.33 -5.96
N ARG A 492 7.06 -9.25 -6.36
CA ARG A 492 7.41 -8.98 -7.77
C ARG A 492 6.89 -10.11 -8.67
N TYR A 493 7.10 -11.36 -8.29
CA TYR A 493 6.61 -12.49 -9.06
C TYR A 493 5.09 -12.69 -8.93
N LEU A 494 4.47 -12.24 -7.84
CA LEU A 494 3.00 -12.27 -7.72
C LEU A 494 2.31 -11.49 -8.85
N ARG A 495 2.98 -10.48 -9.43
CA ARG A 495 2.46 -9.69 -10.57
C ARG A 495 2.24 -10.50 -11.85
N THR A 496 2.79 -11.71 -11.95
CA THR A 496 2.56 -12.60 -13.10
C THR A 496 1.40 -13.56 -12.85
N VAL A 497 0.88 -13.60 -11.62
CA VAL A 497 -0.21 -14.47 -11.16
C VAL A 497 -1.48 -13.67 -10.92
N TRP A 498 -1.34 -12.50 -10.27
CA TRP A 498 -2.41 -11.56 -10.00
C TRP A 498 -2.14 -10.25 -10.75
N LEU A 499 -2.86 -10.07 -11.85
CA LEU A 499 -2.82 -8.85 -12.66
C LEU A 499 -3.70 -7.77 -12.00
N HIS A 500 -3.17 -7.19 -10.92
CA HIS A 500 -3.85 -6.20 -10.08
C HIS A 500 -4.34 -4.98 -10.87
N ASN A 501 -5.52 -4.46 -10.54
CA ASN A 501 -6.21 -3.40 -11.29
C ASN A 501 -5.82 -1.98 -10.87
#